data_AF-A0A5K1BF49-F1
#
_entry.id   AF-A0A5K1BF49-F1
#
_cell.length_a   1.000
_cell.length_b   1.000
_cell.length_c   1.000
_cell.angle_alpha   90.00
_cell.angle_beta   90.00
_cell.angle_gamma   90.00
#
_symmetry.space_group_name_H-M   'P 1'
#
loop_
_entity.id
_entity.type
_entity.pdbx_description
1 polymer ?
#
loop_
_entity_poly.entity_id
_entity_poly.type
_entity_poly.pdbx_seq_one_letter_code
_entity_poly.pdbx_strand_id
1 'polypeptide(L)' 'VWPESESFNDEGYGPVPSRWKGVCQNRTDPHGIHCN' A
#
# COMPACT_ATOMS: atom_id res chain seq x y z
N VAL A 1 0.91 -5.75 9.33
CA VAL A 1 0.53 -4.33 9.19
C VAL A 1 -0.98 -4.26 9.12
N TRP A 2 -1.58 -3.14 9.52
CA TRP A 2 -3.01 -2.86 9.38
C TRP A 2 -3.15 -1.71 8.37
N PRO A 3 -3.27 -2.02 7.06
CA PRO A 3 -3.23 -1.01 5.99
C PRO A 3 -4.29 0.10 6.13
N GLU A 4 -5.38 -0.20 6.83
CA GLU A 4 -6.49 0.70 7.10
C GLU A 4 -6.24 1.69 8.24
N SER A 5 -5.17 1.50 9.02
CA SER A 5 -4.85 2.41 10.11
C SER A 5 -4.36 3.76 9.58
N GLU A 6 -4.84 4.86 10.16
CA GLU A 6 -4.41 6.24 9.84
C GLU A 6 -2.89 6.44 9.93
N SER A 7 -2.19 5.60 10.70
CA SER A 7 -0.72 5.64 10.76
C SER A 7 -0.05 5.28 9.43
N PHE A 8 -0.76 4.64 8.51
CA PHE A 8 -0.28 4.24 7.18
C PHE A 8 -1.01 4.97 6.04
N ASN A 9 -1.70 6.07 6.35
CA ASN A 9 -2.29 6.96 5.35
C ASN A 9 -1.16 7.77 4.66
N ASP A 10 -1.19 7.84 3.33
CA ASP A 10 -0.23 8.54 2.47
C ASP A 10 -0.71 9.94 2.04
N GLU A 11 -1.77 10.47 2.66
CA GLU A 11 -2.24 11.83 2.40
C GLU A 11 -1.09 12.84 2.57
N GLY A 12 -0.85 13.62 1.51
CA GLY A 12 0.27 14.58 1.44
C GLY A 12 1.59 14.01 0.95
N TYR A 13 1.67 12.72 0.63
CA TYR A 13 2.85 12.09 0.03
C TYR A 13 2.83 12.30 -1.49
N GLY A 14 4.02 12.30 -2.09
CA GLY A 14 4.17 12.33 -3.54
C GLY A 14 3.92 10.96 -4.17
N PRO A 15 3.88 10.86 -5.51
CA PRO A 15 3.68 9.59 -6.19
C PRO A 15 4.80 8.59 -5.87
N VAL A 16 4.46 7.30 -5.88
CA VAL A 16 5.43 6.20 -5.75
C VAL A 16 6.56 6.38 -6.77
N PRO A 17 7.84 6.34 -6.35
CA PRO A 17 8.97 6.52 -7.27
C PRO A 17 8.97 5.49 -8.40
N SER A 18 9.19 5.93 -9.64
CA SER A 18 9.20 5.06 -10.84
C SER A 18 10.26 3.95 -10.81
N ARG A 19 11.32 4.13 -10.01
CA ARG A 19 12.36 3.10 -9.79
C ARG A 19 11.91 1.98 -8.84
N TRP A 20 10.82 2.14 -8.11
CA TRP A 20 10.31 1.14 -7.19
C TRP A 20 9.79 -0.09 -7.96
N LYS A 21 10.18 -1.28 -7.51
CA LYS A 21 9.82 -2.56 -8.15
C LYS A 21 9.16 -3.54 -7.18
N GLY A 22 8.75 -3.05 -6.01
CA GLY A 22 8.02 -3.86 -5.04
C GLY A 22 6.62 -4.19 -5.54
N VAL A 23 6.04 -5.26 -5.00
CA VAL A 23 4.68 -5.71 -5.34
C VAL A 23 3.83 -5.79 -4.09
N CYS A 24 2.56 -5.41 -4.21
CA CYS A 24 1.56 -5.65 -3.18
C CYS A 24 1.10 -7.11 -3.26
N GLN A 25 1.48 -7.94 -2.30
CA GLN A 25 1.14 -9.37 -2.33
C GLN A 25 -0.26 -9.61 -1.79
N ASN A 26 -1.18 -10.00 -2.66
CA ASN A 26 -2.58 -10.20 -2.30
C ASN A 26 -2.91 -11.67 -1.95
N ARG A 27 -2.11 -12.31 -1.09
CA ARG A 27 -2.26 -13.75 -0.79
C ARG A 27 -3.21 -14.05 0.38
N THR A 28 -3.44 -13.07 1.23
CA THR A 28 -4.07 -13.26 2.55
C THR A 28 -5.50 -12.72 2.63
N ASP A 29 -5.89 -11.82 1.73
CA ASP A 29 -7.23 -11.22 1.73
C ASP A 29 -7.95 -11.50 0.40
N PRO A 30 -9.14 -12.15 0.42
CA PRO A 30 -9.92 -12.39 -0.80
C PRO A 30 -10.44 -11.11 -1.45
N HIS A 31 -10.46 -9.98 -0.75
CA HIS A 31 -10.92 -8.68 -1.24
C HIS A 31 -9.82 -7.80 -1.83
N GLY A 32 -8.54 -8.16 -1.69
CA GLY A 32 -7.45 -7.27 -2.10
C GLY A 32 -6.75 -6.59 -0.95
N ILE A 33 -5.41 -6.68 -0.90
CA ILE A 33 -4.60 -5.75 -0.13
C ILE A 33 -4.38 -4.49 -0.96
N HIS A 34 -4.84 -3.36 -0.44
CA HIS A 34 -4.55 -2.04 -0.98
C HIS A 34 -3.16 -1.59 -0.52
N CYS A 35 -2.32 -1.18 -1.46
CA CYS A 35 -1.04 -0.54 -1.18
C CYS A 35 -1.05 0.84 -1.85
N ASN A 36 -0.70 1.85 -1.07
CA ASN A 36 -0.61 3.25 -1.42
C ASN A 36 0.86 3.71 -1.47
#